data_AF-A0A226F373-F1
#
_entry.id   AF-A0A226F373-F1
#
_cell.length_a   1.000
_cell.length_b   1.000
_cell.length_c   1.000
_cell.angle_alpha   90.00
_cell.angle_beta   90.00
_cell.angle_gamma   90.00
#
_symmetry.space_group_name_H-M   'P 1'
#
loop_
_entity.id
_entity.type
_entity.pdbx_description
1 polymer ?
#
loop_
_entity_poly.entity_id
_entity_poly.type
_entity_poly.pdbx_seq_one_letter_code
_entity_poly.pdbx_strand_id
1 'polypeptide(L)'
;MELNYEILNLQTLPVVPIHRREIVVRGPAPPFCRVLTVPERRGANVDGGVEAIKNTFYGIARPAEQIVENAPIYSNPEILSQEPPSYNRDPPLCQAERDVAVDMIQRAGPDGIDVLGRDLQLVWMPKCPRGWGQSVKRVSDQLSVKRAVGVRKNGSFNYKYDPICTYLDCFNYIGTRVAEENPKCVLHKGPYTGFVVFEYEILSHPPLSVLQTIEHRFVSFTYLNDSTREEHMRIGMQNFTQSLGQEVRRQFFNAREDAEKTYALWKTSAMFMQLHSPSSFRYKGVSISLAIGLEDQLKQELRTRYGLQLEVTAILQDEGESRKISFPFGIEARETDKLADLVSSTHGALYVICDDKIMYGGQCIDKGGCLHRATDLNDTINNYKRLTGGNPQLIPIASVQKGVKSRNLFKMESHLHVALYLAYLFRLRNPFHQNYQLYHPYSINKETNSNFDNLSWNMIQQFVFRKFGVKIELCHA
;
A
#
# COMPACT_ATOMS: atom_id res chain seq x y z
N MET A 1 -10.13 -25.40 -19.00
CA MET A 1 -10.54 -26.38 -17.97
C MET A 1 -11.67 -25.75 -17.18
N GLU A 2 -12.88 -25.90 -17.69
CA GLU A 2 -14.10 -25.75 -16.90
C GLU A 2 -14.05 -26.83 -15.79
N LEU A 3 -14.37 -26.46 -14.55
CA LEU A 3 -14.51 -27.47 -13.51
C LEU A 3 -15.81 -28.22 -13.82
N ASN A 4 -15.70 -29.56 -13.89
CA ASN A 4 -16.78 -30.52 -14.04
C ASN A 4 -17.77 -30.47 -12.84
N TYR A 5 -18.46 -29.34 -12.64
CA TYR A 5 -19.68 -29.34 -11.83
C TYR A 5 -20.74 -30.25 -12.48
N GLU A 6 -20.67 -30.47 -13.79
CA GLU A 6 -21.54 -31.41 -14.52
C GLU A 6 -21.42 -32.86 -14.06
N ILE A 7 -20.33 -33.25 -13.39
CA ILE A 7 -20.17 -34.63 -12.86
C ILE A 7 -20.82 -34.79 -11.47
N LEU A 8 -21.05 -33.70 -10.74
CA LEU A 8 -21.79 -33.73 -9.49
C LEU A 8 -23.23 -33.32 -9.79
N ASN A 9 -24.17 -34.27 -9.72
CA ASN A 9 -25.61 -34.00 -9.72
C ASN A 9 -25.97 -33.17 -8.47
N LEU A 10 -25.64 -31.87 -8.48
CA LEU A 10 -25.94 -30.91 -7.44
C LEU A 10 -27.36 -30.40 -7.61
N GLN A 11 -28.13 -30.41 -6.53
CA GLN A 11 -29.46 -29.82 -6.53
C GLN A 11 -29.37 -28.34 -6.18
N THR A 12 -29.79 -27.50 -7.12
CA THR A 12 -29.88 -26.04 -6.95
C THR A 12 -31.33 -25.60 -6.99
N LEU A 13 -31.61 -24.43 -6.42
CA LEU A 13 -32.90 -23.78 -6.61
C LEU A 13 -33.21 -23.63 -8.11
N PRO A 14 -34.46 -23.85 -8.53
CA PRO A 14 -34.84 -23.81 -9.94
C PRO A 14 -34.67 -22.42 -10.56
N VAL A 15 -34.79 -21.37 -9.74
CA VAL A 15 -34.60 -19.97 -10.16
C VAL A 15 -33.94 -19.19 -9.02
N VAL A 16 -32.87 -18.46 -9.32
CA VAL A 16 -32.30 -17.48 -8.40
C VAL A 16 -33.25 -16.27 -8.31
N PRO A 17 -33.73 -15.89 -7.11
CA PRO A 17 -34.60 -14.73 -6.95
C PRO A 17 -33.93 -13.45 -7.46
N ILE A 18 -34.65 -12.61 -8.21
CA ILE A 18 -34.10 -11.39 -8.85
C ILE A 18 -33.37 -10.50 -7.84
N HIS A 19 -33.95 -10.29 -6.66
CA HIS A 19 -33.38 -9.46 -5.61
C HIS A 19 -32.09 -10.04 -4.95
N ARG A 20 -31.69 -11.26 -5.32
CA ARG A 20 -30.46 -11.94 -4.86
C ARG A 20 -29.39 -12.03 -5.95
N ARG A 21 -29.70 -11.64 -7.19
CA ARG A 21 -28.81 -11.83 -8.34
C ARG A 21 -27.64 -10.86 -8.36
N GLU A 22 -27.82 -9.63 -7.91
CA GLU A 22 -26.79 -8.60 -7.99
C GLU A 22 -26.16 -8.26 -6.63
N ILE A 23 -25.02 -7.56 -6.68
CA ILE A 23 -24.43 -6.88 -5.52
C ILE A 23 -25.49 -6.01 -4.83
N VAL A 24 -25.58 -6.15 -3.51
CA VAL A 24 -26.54 -5.44 -2.67
C VAL A 24 -25.87 -4.24 -2.04
N VAL A 25 -26.32 -3.04 -2.41
CA VAL A 25 -25.83 -1.78 -1.86
C VAL A 25 -26.28 -1.66 -0.41
N ARG A 26 -25.31 -1.62 0.51
CA ARG A 26 -25.57 -1.26 1.90
C ARG A 26 -25.54 0.25 2.02
N GLY A 27 -26.25 0.79 3.01
CA GLY A 27 -26.10 2.20 3.40
C GLY A 27 -24.65 2.51 3.83
N PRO A 28 -24.40 3.70 4.40
CA PRO A 28 -23.04 4.11 4.76
C PRO A 28 -22.33 3.05 5.62
N ALA A 29 -21.10 2.69 5.22
CA ALA A 29 -20.34 1.67 5.93
C ALA A 29 -20.01 2.14 7.37
N PRO A 30 -20.08 1.23 8.36
CA PRO A 30 -19.69 1.55 9.73
C PRO A 30 -18.24 2.05 9.83
N PRO A 31 -17.88 2.85 10.85
CA PRO A 31 -16.53 3.39 11.01
C PRO A 31 -15.42 2.34 11.00
N PHE A 32 -15.67 1.15 11.55
CA PHE A 32 -14.70 0.06 11.59
C PHE A 32 -14.41 -0.57 10.21
N CYS A 33 -15.29 -0.36 9.22
CA CYS A 33 -15.13 -0.80 7.84
C CYS A 33 -14.40 0.20 6.95
N ARG A 34 -14.10 1.42 7.46
CA ARG A 34 -13.50 2.46 6.63
C ARG A 34 -12.17 1.99 6.01
N VAL A 35 -12.08 2.18 4.69
CA VAL A 35 -10.90 1.93 3.86
C VAL A 35 -9.83 2.96 4.25
N LEU A 36 -9.08 2.66 5.30
CA LEU A 36 -7.89 3.40 5.70
C LEU A 36 -6.72 2.43 5.51
N THR A 37 -6.26 2.28 4.28
CA THR A 37 -5.29 1.23 3.89
C THR A 37 -3.97 1.74 3.35
N VAL A 38 -3.86 3.02 3.02
CA VAL A 38 -2.65 3.49 2.35
C VAL A 38 -1.70 4.07 3.41
N PRO A 39 -0.61 3.38 3.80
CA PRO A 39 0.48 4.06 4.50
C PRO A 39 0.92 5.25 3.65
N GLU A 40 0.91 6.43 4.25
CA GLU A 40 1.13 7.70 3.57
C GLU A 40 2.53 7.68 2.92
N ARG A 41 2.62 7.42 1.62
CA ARG A 41 3.81 7.76 0.86
C ARG A 41 3.75 9.25 0.59
N ARG A 42 4.07 10.06 1.60
CA ARG A 42 4.49 11.44 1.36
C ARG A 42 5.61 11.37 0.33
N GLY A 43 5.52 12.15 -0.75
CA GLY A 43 6.45 12.15 -1.88
C GLY A 43 7.91 12.53 -1.55
N ALA A 44 8.33 12.34 -0.30
CA ALA A 44 9.62 12.69 0.28
C ALA A 44 10.18 11.60 1.21
N ASN A 45 9.66 10.36 1.21
CA ASN A 45 10.36 9.25 1.86
C ASN A 45 11.40 8.66 0.92
N VAL A 46 12.51 9.37 0.80
CA VAL A 46 13.77 8.83 0.30
C VAL A 46 14.84 9.41 1.22
N ASP A 47 15.53 8.55 1.96
CA ASP A 47 16.77 8.90 2.65
C ASP A 47 17.84 9.26 1.60
N GLY A 48 17.70 10.44 1.00
CA GLY A 48 18.63 11.04 0.06
C GLY A 48 19.81 11.70 0.77
N GLY A 49 20.16 11.22 1.97
CA GLY A 49 21.18 11.85 2.80
C GLY A 49 20.74 13.16 3.46
N VAL A 50 19.43 13.43 3.57
CA VAL A 50 18.90 14.66 4.20
C VAL A 50 19.41 14.82 5.64
N GLU A 51 19.47 13.73 6.40
CA GLU A 51 20.01 13.75 7.77
C GLU A 51 21.52 13.98 7.78
N ALA A 52 22.27 13.40 6.84
CA ALA A 52 23.70 13.63 6.70
C ALA A 52 24.01 15.09 6.32
N ILE A 53 23.19 15.68 5.44
CA ILE A 53 23.25 17.10 5.07
C ILE A 53 22.98 17.97 6.30
N LYS A 54 21.92 17.66 7.06
CA LYS A 54 21.58 18.37 8.29
C LYS A 54 22.72 18.31 9.30
N ASN A 55 23.25 17.12 9.57
CA ASN A 55 24.37 16.91 10.51
C ASN A 55 25.63 17.65 10.06
N THR A 56 25.95 17.64 8.77
CA THR A 56 27.10 18.39 8.22
C THR A 56 26.89 19.89 8.39
N PHE A 57 25.69 20.41 8.06
CA PHE A 57 25.37 21.83 8.21
C PHE A 57 25.40 22.28 9.68
N TYR A 58 24.90 21.44 10.59
CA TYR A 58 24.92 21.70 12.03
C TYR A 58 26.34 21.64 12.57
N GLY A 59 27.16 20.68 12.14
CA GLY A 59 28.56 20.56 12.54
C GLY A 59 29.44 21.73 12.08
N ILE A 60 29.05 22.46 11.02
CA ILE A 60 29.72 23.70 10.61
C ILE A 60 29.38 24.83 11.59
N ALA A 61 28.09 24.98 11.96
CA ALA A 61 27.63 26.04 12.85
C ALA A 61 27.97 25.81 14.33
N ARG A 62 28.01 24.54 14.73
CA ARG A 62 28.31 24.04 16.07
C ARG A 62 29.44 23.01 15.95
N PRO A 63 30.68 23.43 15.65
CA PRO A 63 31.80 22.49 15.66
C PRO A 63 31.88 21.89 17.06
N ALA A 64 31.82 20.55 17.13
CA ALA A 64 31.82 19.83 18.40
C ALA A 64 33.01 20.32 19.25
N GLU A 65 32.74 20.70 20.50
CA GLU A 65 33.80 20.82 21.48
C GLU A 65 34.58 19.49 21.49
N GLN A 66 35.91 19.59 21.49
CA GLN A 66 36.79 18.42 21.54
C GLN A 66 36.29 17.47 22.63
N ILE A 67 35.80 16.31 22.20
CA ILE A 67 35.54 15.20 23.11
C ILE A 67 36.92 14.86 23.69
N VAL A 68 37.14 15.26 24.93
CA VAL A 68 38.27 14.79 25.73
C VAL A 68 38.17 13.27 25.72
N GLU A 69 39.20 12.62 25.17
CA GLU A 69 39.38 11.16 25.22
C GLU A 69 39.28 10.72 26.69
N ASN A 70 38.10 10.23 27.08
CA ASN A 70 37.93 9.56 28.35
C ASN A 70 38.41 8.12 28.18
N ALA A 71 39.37 7.79 29.03
CA ALA A 71 40.12 6.55 29.23
C ALA A 71 39.32 5.23 29.08
N PRO A 72 40.02 4.10 28.83
CA PRO A 72 39.40 2.80 28.58
C PRO A 72 38.54 2.32 29.76
N ILE A 73 37.33 1.86 29.40
CA ILE A 73 36.31 1.32 30.30
C ILE A 73 36.73 -0.08 30.78
N TYR A 74 37.18 -0.20 32.03
CA TYR A 74 36.99 -1.43 32.81
C TYR A 74 36.88 -1.11 34.30
N SER A 75 35.67 -1.24 34.86
CA SER A 75 35.39 -1.88 36.17
C SER A 75 34.01 -1.47 36.73
N ASN A 76 32.90 -1.82 36.08
CA ASN A 76 31.61 -1.90 36.79
C ASN A 76 30.58 -2.81 36.06
N PRO A 77 30.16 -3.95 36.63
CA PRO A 77 29.21 -4.87 35.98
C PRO A 77 27.74 -4.41 35.98
N GLU A 78 27.38 -3.33 36.68
CA GLU A 78 25.96 -2.94 36.87
C GLU A 78 25.37 -2.03 35.77
N ILE A 79 26.15 -1.65 34.75
CA ILE A 79 25.68 -0.73 33.68
C ILE A 79 24.94 -1.48 32.54
N LEU A 80 24.83 -2.81 32.58
CA LEU A 80 24.22 -3.61 31.51
C LEU A 80 22.68 -3.56 31.44
N SER A 81 22.00 -2.65 32.13
CA SER A 81 20.52 -2.60 32.12
C SER A 81 19.94 -1.18 32.10
N GLN A 82 20.49 -0.29 31.27
CA GLN A 82 19.80 0.94 30.91
C GLN A 82 19.58 0.99 29.41
N GLU A 83 18.32 1.12 29.00
CA GLU A 83 17.98 1.49 27.62
C GLU A 83 18.75 2.78 27.27
N PRO A 84 19.27 2.90 26.03
CA PRO A 84 20.04 4.07 25.66
C PRO A 84 19.17 5.32 25.85
N PRO A 85 19.73 6.43 26.38
CA PRO A 85 18.99 7.67 26.49
C PRO A 85 18.51 8.07 25.10
N SER A 86 17.24 8.46 25.01
CA SER A 86 16.65 9.01 23.80
C SER A 86 17.56 10.10 23.25
N TYR A 87 18.02 9.95 22.00
CA TYR A 87 18.76 10.98 21.29
C TYR A 87 18.02 12.32 21.43
N ASN A 88 18.56 13.23 22.24
CA ASN A 88 18.18 14.63 22.21
C ASN A 88 18.49 15.12 20.80
N ARG A 89 17.45 15.32 19.98
CA ARG A 89 17.61 16.00 18.70
C ARG A 89 18.02 17.42 19.01
N ASP A 90 19.17 17.84 18.48
CA ASP A 90 19.61 19.23 18.63
C ASP A 90 18.49 20.19 18.17
N PRO A 91 18.21 21.24 18.94
CA PRO A 91 17.22 22.23 18.53
C PRO A 91 17.68 22.92 17.25
N PRO A 92 16.72 23.38 16.40
CA PRO A 92 17.03 24.09 15.17
C PRO A 92 18.05 25.21 15.37
N LEU A 93 19.01 25.34 14.44
CA LEU A 93 19.97 26.45 14.47
C LEU A 93 19.24 27.80 14.44
N CYS A 94 19.67 28.73 15.28
CA CYS A 94 19.20 30.11 15.21
C CYS A 94 19.75 30.81 13.95
N GLN A 95 19.22 31.99 13.60
CA GLN A 95 19.63 32.67 12.36
C GLN A 95 21.14 32.98 12.33
N ALA A 96 21.72 33.42 13.46
CA ALA A 96 23.16 33.71 13.55
C ALA A 96 24.02 32.46 13.32
N GLU A 97 23.65 31.32 13.88
CA GLU A 97 24.33 30.04 13.65
C GLU A 97 24.24 29.59 12.19
N ARG A 98 23.08 29.82 11.55
CA ARG A 98 22.90 29.53 10.12
C ARG A 98 23.76 30.42 9.25
N ASP A 99 23.89 31.70 9.60
CA ASP A 99 24.72 32.66 8.86
C ASP A 99 26.20 32.26 8.90
N VAL A 100 26.68 31.76 10.05
CA VAL A 100 28.03 31.17 10.17
C VAL A 100 28.22 29.99 9.22
N ALA A 101 27.29 29.03 9.21
CA ALA A 101 27.39 27.89 8.30
C ALA A 101 27.34 28.30 6.82
N VAL A 102 26.49 29.27 6.47
CA VAL A 102 26.40 29.80 5.10
C VAL A 102 27.69 30.52 4.69
N ASP A 103 28.26 31.36 5.54
CA ASP A 103 29.53 32.06 5.27
C ASP A 103 30.67 31.06 5.06
N MET A 104 30.76 29.99 5.87
CA MET A 104 31.77 28.96 5.68
C MET A 104 31.60 28.20 4.35
N ILE A 105 30.35 27.88 3.98
CA ILE A 105 30.06 27.25 2.68
C ILE A 105 30.37 28.19 1.51
N GLN A 106 30.12 29.50 1.66
CA GLN A 106 30.49 30.51 0.65
C GLN A 106 32.00 30.59 0.47
N ARG A 107 32.78 30.57 1.57
CA ARG A 107 34.25 30.58 1.54
C ARG A 107 34.86 29.33 0.91
N ALA A 108 34.19 28.18 1.04
CA ALA A 108 34.60 26.94 0.38
C ALA A 108 34.47 26.98 -1.16
N GLY A 109 33.76 27.98 -1.70
CA GLY A 109 33.70 28.22 -3.14
C GLY A 109 33.04 27.09 -3.95
N PRO A 110 33.43 26.87 -5.22
CA PRO A 110 32.78 25.91 -6.12
C PRO A 110 33.03 24.43 -5.77
N ASP A 111 34.03 24.16 -4.94
CA ASP A 111 34.33 22.81 -4.45
C ASP A 111 33.37 22.40 -3.33
N GLY A 112 32.96 23.37 -2.49
CA GLY A 112 31.97 23.16 -1.43
C GLY A 112 32.53 22.41 -0.23
N ILE A 113 31.61 21.97 0.65
CA ILE A 113 31.93 21.17 1.84
C ILE A 113 31.32 19.79 1.68
N ASP A 114 32.14 18.74 1.81
CA ASP A 114 31.69 17.37 1.68
C ASP A 114 30.70 16.97 2.79
N VAL A 115 29.63 16.29 2.40
CA VAL A 115 28.66 15.71 3.32
C VAL A 115 29.16 14.33 3.75
N LEU A 116 29.45 14.16 5.03
CA LEU A 116 30.07 12.95 5.56
C LEU A 116 29.28 11.68 5.18
N GLY A 117 30.00 10.69 4.64
CA GLY A 117 29.45 9.39 4.27
C GLY A 117 28.57 9.38 3.01
N ARG A 118 28.55 10.46 2.21
CA ARG A 118 27.79 10.57 0.96
C ARG A 118 28.60 11.27 -0.12
N ASP A 119 28.35 10.93 -1.38
CA ASP A 119 28.93 11.63 -2.56
C ASP A 119 28.19 12.94 -2.86
N LEU A 120 28.06 13.80 -1.84
CA LEU A 120 27.32 15.06 -1.89
C LEU A 120 28.18 16.19 -1.32
N GLN A 121 28.06 17.39 -1.90
CA GLN A 121 28.75 18.59 -1.44
C GLN A 121 27.75 19.73 -1.18
N LEU A 122 27.89 20.40 -0.05
CA LEU A 122 27.19 21.66 0.25
C LEU A 122 27.91 22.80 -0.45
N VAL A 123 27.18 23.53 -1.32
CA VAL A 123 27.74 24.63 -2.11
C VAL A 123 26.81 25.83 -2.08
N TRP A 124 27.41 27.02 -2.12
CA TRP A 124 26.66 28.25 -2.34
C TRP A 124 26.64 28.60 -3.84
N MET A 125 25.44 28.75 -4.40
CA MET A 125 25.28 29.07 -5.82
C MET A 125 24.72 30.49 -5.99
N PRO A 126 25.49 31.43 -6.57
CA PRO A 126 25.03 32.79 -6.76
C PRO A 126 23.96 32.89 -7.86
N LYS A 127 23.14 33.94 -7.79
CA LYS A 127 22.18 34.33 -8.82
C LYS A 127 22.88 34.45 -10.17
N CYS A 128 22.33 33.77 -11.17
CA CYS A 128 22.94 33.72 -12.49
C CYS A 128 21.87 33.63 -13.61
N PRO A 129 22.09 34.32 -14.76
CA PRO A 129 21.20 34.22 -15.90
C PRO A 129 21.25 32.82 -16.54
N ARG A 130 20.31 32.54 -17.45
CA ARG A 130 20.38 31.32 -18.29
C ARG A 130 21.71 31.33 -19.06
N GLY A 131 22.48 30.23 -18.98
CA GLY A 131 23.86 30.16 -19.49
C GLY A 131 24.79 29.45 -18.51
N TRP A 132 26.09 29.31 -18.82
CA TRP A 132 27.09 28.72 -17.89
C TRP A 132 26.74 27.31 -17.37
N GLY A 133 26.19 26.44 -18.23
CA GLY A 133 25.89 25.05 -17.88
C GLY A 133 24.55 24.83 -17.16
N GLN A 134 23.72 25.87 -16.98
CA GLN A 134 22.33 25.74 -16.50
C GLN A 134 21.31 26.12 -17.57
N SER A 135 20.27 25.30 -17.70
CA SER A 135 19.20 25.47 -18.70
C SER A 135 18.13 26.50 -18.28
N VAL A 136 18.11 26.88 -17.00
CA VAL A 136 17.12 27.78 -16.39
C VAL A 136 17.84 28.88 -15.62
N LYS A 137 17.28 30.09 -15.57
CA LYS A 137 17.79 31.22 -14.77
C LYS A 137 17.69 30.88 -13.27
N ARG A 138 18.78 31.10 -12.53
CA ARG A 138 18.74 31.10 -11.07
C ARG A 138 18.43 32.50 -10.58
N VAL A 139 17.31 32.66 -9.88
CA VAL A 139 16.74 33.99 -9.61
C VAL A 139 17.25 34.64 -8.32
N SER A 140 17.81 33.84 -7.40
CA SER A 140 18.37 34.24 -6.11
C SER A 140 19.65 33.46 -5.80
N ASP A 141 20.41 33.91 -4.82
CA ASP A 141 21.52 33.14 -4.26
C ASP A 141 20.96 32.00 -3.41
N GLN A 142 21.50 30.79 -3.59
CA GLN A 142 20.88 29.58 -3.06
C GLN A 142 21.93 28.61 -2.52
N LEU A 143 21.77 28.20 -1.27
CA LEU A 143 22.40 27.00 -0.74
C LEU A 143 21.91 25.79 -1.54
N SER A 144 22.84 25.01 -2.07
CA SER A 144 22.54 23.87 -2.94
C SER A 144 23.36 22.64 -2.57
N VAL A 145 22.88 21.48 -2.99
CA VAL A 145 23.63 20.23 -2.98
C VAL A 145 24.19 19.99 -4.38
N LYS A 146 25.51 19.84 -4.46
CA LYS A 146 26.24 19.40 -5.64
C LYS A 146 26.37 17.89 -5.61
N ARG A 147 25.93 17.22 -6.68
CA ARG A 147 25.98 15.76 -6.83
C ARG A 147 26.32 15.34 -8.24
N ALA A 148 27.05 14.24 -8.38
CA ALA A 148 27.29 13.63 -9.69
C ALA A 148 26.00 13.00 -10.24
N VAL A 149 25.71 13.22 -11.53
CA VAL A 149 24.52 12.69 -12.23
C VAL A 149 24.87 11.87 -13.48
N GLY A 150 26.16 11.66 -13.73
CA GLY A 150 26.67 10.83 -14.81
C GLY A 150 28.12 11.16 -15.14
N VAL A 151 28.70 10.40 -16.07
CA VAL A 151 30.08 10.58 -16.54
C VAL A 151 30.04 11.02 -18.00
N ARG A 152 30.80 12.06 -18.34
CA ARG A 152 30.98 12.54 -19.71
C ARG A 152 31.89 11.60 -20.48
N LYS A 153 31.86 11.67 -21.81
CA LYS A 153 32.72 10.86 -22.71
C LYS A 153 34.23 11.02 -22.44
N ASN A 154 34.64 12.13 -21.84
CA ASN A 154 36.03 12.42 -21.47
C ASN A 154 36.40 11.96 -20.03
N GLY A 155 35.56 11.17 -19.36
CA GLY A 155 35.80 10.67 -18.00
C GLY A 155 35.46 11.64 -16.87
N SER A 156 35.11 12.90 -17.16
CA SER A 156 34.72 13.87 -16.13
C SER A 156 33.25 13.71 -15.70
N PHE A 157 32.92 14.02 -14.44
CA PHE A 157 31.55 13.93 -13.94
C PHE A 157 30.67 15.09 -14.43
N ASN A 158 29.41 14.78 -14.73
CA ASN A 158 28.34 15.77 -14.83
C ASN A 158 27.80 16.03 -13.43
N TYR A 159 27.78 17.29 -13.02
CA TYR A 159 27.23 17.70 -11.72
C TYR A 159 25.87 18.35 -11.89
N LYS A 160 24.99 18.10 -10.91
CA LYS A 160 23.73 18.81 -10.72
C LYS A 160 23.78 19.56 -9.39
N TYR A 161 23.19 20.76 -9.39
CA TYR A 161 23.18 21.68 -8.26
C TYR A 161 21.73 21.93 -7.84
N ASP A 162 21.21 21.05 -6.98
CA ASP A 162 19.83 21.08 -6.51
C ASP A 162 19.73 22.00 -5.28
N PRO A 163 18.91 23.08 -5.28
CA PRO A 163 18.78 23.97 -4.12
C PRO A 163 18.27 23.25 -2.88
N ILE A 164 18.66 23.69 -1.69
CA ILE A 164 18.09 23.20 -0.43
C ILE A 164 16.81 23.98 -0.12
N CYS A 165 15.81 23.29 0.44
CA CYS A 165 14.56 23.90 0.88
C CYS A 165 14.82 25.04 1.89
N THR A 166 14.17 26.18 1.71
CA THR A 166 14.28 27.31 2.64
C THR A 166 13.29 27.24 3.79
N TYR A 167 12.49 26.17 3.91
CA TYR A 167 11.62 25.98 5.08
C TYR A 167 12.49 25.72 6.32
N LEU A 168 12.09 26.26 7.47
CA LEU A 168 12.90 26.20 8.69
C LEU A 168 13.20 24.73 9.05
N ASP A 169 14.48 24.45 9.31
CA ASP A 169 15.00 23.10 9.62
C ASP A 169 14.75 22.02 8.54
N CYS A 170 14.47 22.42 7.29
CA CYS A 170 14.29 21.50 6.18
C CYS A 170 15.52 21.47 5.27
N PHE A 171 16.30 20.40 5.34
CA PHE A 171 17.49 20.19 4.50
C PHE A 171 17.20 19.39 3.22
N ASN A 172 15.92 19.24 2.88
CA ASN A 172 15.52 18.49 1.70
C ASN A 172 15.78 19.32 0.43
N TYR A 173 16.50 18.76 -0.53
CA TYR A 173 16.79 19.38 -1.83
C TYR A 173 15.95 18.79 -2.96
N ILE A 174 15.07 17.84 -2.63
CA ILE A 174 14.25 17.14 -3.61
C ILE A 174 13.01 17.98 -3.96
N GLY A 175 12.83 18.24 -5.25
CA GLY A 175 11.71 19.03 -5.79
C GLY A 175 11.82 20.54 -5.60
N THR A 176 12.95 21.02 -5.08
CA THR A 176 13.31 22.44 -5.08
C THR A 176 13.70 22.89 -6.50
N ARG A 177 13.63 24.19 -6.78
CA ARG A 177 13.93 24.72 -8.11
C ARG A 177 14.83 25.93 -8.04
N VAL A 178 15.83 25.96 -8.93
CA VAL A 178 16.76 27.10 -9.05
C VAL A 178 16.05 28.40 -9.45
N ALA A 179 14.92 28.27 -10.14
CA ALA A 179 14.09 29.38 -10.61
C ALA A 179 13.19 30.00 -9.52
N GLU A 180 13.19 29.45 -8.30
CA GLU A 180 12.42 29.98 -7.17
C GLU A 180 13.29 30.90 -6.32
N GLU A 181 12.78 32.06 -5.92
CA GLU A 181 13.51 32.96 -5.02
C GLU A 181 13.74 32.33 -3.64
N ASN A 182 12.70 31.65 -3.13
CA ASN A 182 12.71 30.89 -1.89
C ASN A 182 12.40 29.42 -2.18
N PRO A 183 13.37 28.62 -2.67
CA PRO A 183 13.10 27.25 -3.10
C PRO A 183 12.53 26.41 -1.97
N LYS A 184 11.39 25.74 -2.21
CA LYS A 184 10.77 24.81 -1.25
C LYS A 184 10.75 23.39 -1.80
N CYS A 185 10.97 22.39 -0.94
CA CYS A 185 10.83 20.97 -1.32
C CYS A 185 9.36 20.58 -1.49
N VAL A 186 9.11 19.38 -2.02
CA VAL A 186 7.75 18.84 -2.31
C VAL A 186 6.77 18.93 -1.13
N LEU A 187 7.26 18.85 0.11
CA LEU A 187 6.45 18.92 1.33
C LEU A 187 6.11 20.36 1.78
N HIS A 188 6.82 21.35 1.25
CA HIS A 188 6.72 22.75 1.68
C HIS A 188 6.36 23.68 0.50
N LYS A 189 5.88 23.12 -0.62
CA LYS A 189 5.50 23.89 -1.82
C LYS A 189 4.25 24.74 -1.62
N GLY A 190 3.45 24.46 -0.60
CA GLY A 190 2.34 25.30 -0.20
C GLY A 190 1.55 24.74 0.98
N PRO A 191 0.55 25.48 1.46
CA PRO A 191 -0.21 25.12 2.64
C PRO A 191 -1.26 24.04 2.37
N TYR A 192 -1.64 23.84 1.11
CA TYR A 192 -2.67 22.88 0.74
C TYR A 192 -2.05 21.51 0.47
N THR A 193 -2.74 20.45 0.87
CA THR A 193 -2.38 19.07 0.53
C THR A 193 -3.39 18.53 -0.47
N GLY A 194 -2.88 18.02 -1.60
CA GLY A 194 -3.66 17.40 -2.65
C GLY A 194 -3.31 15.92 -2.77
N PHE A 195 -4.25 15.17 -3.31
CA PHE A 195 -4.11 13.75 -3.58
C PHE A 195 -4.41 13.48 -5.05
N VAL A 196 -3.74 12.50 -5.63
CA VAL A 196 -3.99 12.08 -7.00
C VAL A 196 -3.90 10.56 -7.11
N VAL A 197 -4.83 10.00 -7.88
CA VAL A 197 -4.85 8.58 -8.22
C VAL A 197 -4.61 8.44 -9.72
N PHE A 198 -3.68 7.55 -10.09
CA PHE A 198 -3.32 7.24 -11.47
C PHE A 198 -3.64 5.80 -11.82
N GLU A 199 -4.00 5.57 -13.08
CA GLU A 199 -4.02 4.28 -13.76
C GLU A 199 -3.01 4.32 -14.91
N TYR A 200 -2.09 3.37 -14.88
CA TYR A 200 -1.15 3.13 -15.96
C TYR A 200 -1.46 1.81 -16.64
N GLU A 201 -1.34 1.80 -17.96
CA GLU A 201 -1.51 0.63 -18.80
C GLU A 201 -0.20 0.29 -19.51
N ILE A 202 0.18 -0.98 -19.43
CA ILE A 202 1.32 -1.54 -20.13
C ILE A 202 0.77 -2.60 -21.07
N LEU A 203 0.89 -2.35 -22.37
CA LEU A 203 0.62 -3.35 -23.39
C LEU A 203 1.91 -4.10 -23.69
N SER A 204 1.87 -5.41 -23.54
CA SER A 204 2.95 -6.28 -23.93
C SER A 204 2.47 -7.26 -25.00
N HIS A 205 3.34 -7.55 -25.96
CA HIS A 205 3.11 -8.52 -27.03
C HIS A 205 3.99 -9.75 -26.79
N PRO A 206 3.65 -10.63 -25.83
CA PRO A 206 4.24 -11.96 -25.80
C PRO A 206 4.01 -12.70 -27.12
N PRO A 207 4.79 -13.75 -27.44
CA PRO A 207 4.84 -14.37 -28.78
C PRO A 207 3.50 -14.83 -29.38
N LEU A 208 2.44 -14.92 -28.59
CA LEU A 208 1.15 -15.51 -28.96
C LEU A 208 -0.08 -14.70 -28.53
N SER A 209 0.05 -13.53 -27.88
CA SER A 209 -1.12 -12.74 -27.42
C SER A 209 -0.77 -11.30 -27.03
N VAL A 210 -1.79 -10.48 -26.78
CA VAL A 210 -1.64 -9.19 -26.10
C VAL A 210 -1.93 -9.40 -24.62
N LEU A 211 -0.97 -9.06 -23.77
CA LEU A 211 -1.15 -9.02 -22.32
C LEU A 211 -1.25 -7.56 -21.89
N GLN A 212 -2.44 -7.18 -21.40
CA GLN A 212 -2.70 -5.89 -20.79
C GLN A 212 -2.33 -5.96 -19.30
N THR A 213 -1.45 -5.05 -18.85
CA THR A 213 -1.08 -4.94 -17.45
C THR A 213 -1.48 -3.58 -16.90
N ILE A 214 -2.22 -3.55 -15.80
CA ILE A 214 -2.64 -2.32 -15.13
C ILE A 214 -1.87 -2.12 -13.82
N GLU A 215 -1.48 -0.87 -13.56
CA GLU A 215 -0.86 -0.42 -12.33
C GLU A 215 -1.59 0.84 -11.82
N HIS A 216 -1.98 0.84 -10.54
CA HIS A 216 -2.56 2.03 -9.91
C HIS A 216 -1.59 2.66 -8.92
N ARG A 217 -1.54 3.98 -8.89
CA ARG A 217 -0.74 4.74 -7.91
C ARG A 217 -1.57 5.77 -7.17
N PHE A 218 -1.26 5.93 -5.90
CA PHE A 218 -1.78 6.98 -5.02
C PHE A 218 -0.62 7.88 -4.61
N VAL A 219 -0.77 9.19 -4.80
CA VAL A 219 0.27 10.18 -4.45
C VAL A 219 -0.35 11.34 -3.69
N SER A 220 0.26 11.72 -2.57
CA SER A 220 -0.02 12.96 -1.85
C SER A 220 1.07 14.00 -2.13
N PHE A 221 0.69 15.26 -2.34
CA PHE A 221 1.61 16.35 -2.63
C PHE A 221 1.11 17.66 -2.01
N THR A 222 2.00 18.62 -1.77
CA THR A 222 1.59 19.97 -1.31
C THR A 222 1.58 20.96 -2.45
N TYR A 223 0.67 21.94 -2.40
CA TYR A 223 0.53 22.95 -3.44
C TYR A 223 0.13 24.33 -2.90
N LEU A 224 0.46 25.39 -3.65
CA LEU A 224 0.26 26.77 -3.22
C LEU A 224 -1.17 27.26 -3.47
N ASN A 225 -1.70 26.92 -4.65
CA ASN A 225 -3.04 27.28 -5.13
C ASN A 225 -3.42 26.37 -6.32
N ASP A 226 -4.67 26.40 -6.77
CA ASP A 226 -5.14 25.46 -7.79
C ASP A 226 -4.39 25.59 -9.13
N SER A 227 -3.92 26.78 -9.51
CA SER A 227 -3.14 26.98 -10.74
C SER A 227 -1.75 26.33 -10.70
N THR A 228 -1.19 26.10 -9.52
CA THR A 228 0.10 25.41 -9.32
C THR A 228 -0.05 23.94 -9.00
N ARG A 229 -1.28 23.43 -8.83
CA ARG A 229 -1.57 22.07 -8.33
C ARG A 229 -0.97 20.99 -9.22
N GLU A 230 -1.16 21.06 -10.53
CA GLU A 230 -0.65 20.04 -11.46
C GLU A 230 0.88 20.06 -11.53
N GLU A 231 1.47 21.25 -11.54
CA GLU A 231 2.92 21.38 -11.61
C GLU A 231 3.58 20.85 -10.33
N HIS A 232 3.05 21.18 -9.16
CA HIS A 232 3.57 20.70 -7.88
C HIS A 232 3.36 19.20 -7.70
N MET A 233 2.26 18.65 -8.21
CA MET A 233 2.06 17.21 -8.32
C MET A 233 3.16 16.57 -9.17
N ARG A 234 3.45 17.09 -10.38
CA ARG A 234 4.49 16.55 -11.27
C ARG A 234 5.86 16.56 -10.59
N ILE A 235 6.19 17.62 -9.85
CA ILE A 235 7.41 17.67 -9.04
C ILE A 235 7.41 16.54 -8.00
N GLY A 236 6.30 16.36 -7.27
CA GLY A 236 6.16 15.29 -6.29
C GLY A 236 6.32 13.90 -6.89
N MET A 237 5.94 13.72 -8.16
CA MET A 237 6.08 12.47 -8.89
C MET A 237 7.51 12.14 -9.34
N GLN A 238 8.42 13.12 -9.43
CA GLN A 238 9.79 12.91 -9.96
C GLN A 238 10.59 11.87 -9.15
N ASN A 239 10.21 11.64 -7.89
CA ASN A 239 10.90 10.68 -7.00
C ASN A 239 10.31 9.28 -7.06
N PHE A 240 9.17 9.11 -7.72
CA PHE A 240 8.58 7.79 -7.90
C PHE A 240 9.24 7.14 -9.11
N THR A 241 9.60 5.86 -8.99
CA THR A 241 10.03 5.06 -10.13
C THR A 241 9.03 5.23 -11.25
N GLN A 242 9.45 5.78 -12.39
CA GLN A 242 8.54 6.05 -13.50
C GLN A 242 7.79 4.75 -13.87
N SER A 243 6.48 4.85 -14.08
CA SER A 243 5.73 3.71 -14.59
C SER A 243 6.26 3.38 -15.99
N LEU A 244 6.41 2.09 -16.28
CA LEU A 244 6.74 1.63 -17.64
C LEU A 244 5.52 1.75 -18.59
N GLY A 245 4.33 1.99 -18.04
CA GLY A 245 3.08 2.10 -18.78
C GLY A 245 2.69 3.52 -19.14
N GLN A 246 1.79 3.63 -20.12
CA GLN A 246 1.13 4.89 -20.47
C GLN A 246 0.08 5.23 -19.41
N GLU A 247 0.02 6.50 -18.99
CA GLU A 247 -1.08 6.99 -18.15
C GLU A 247 -2.38 6.98 -18.98
N VAL A 248 -3.39 6.24 -18.51
CA VAL A 248 -4.70 6.13 -19.18
C VAL A 248 -5.81 6.79 -18.37
N ARG A 249 -5.63 6.97 -17.07
CA ARG A 249 -6.60 7.67 -16.21
C ARG A 249 -5.89 8.39 -15.06
N ARG A 250 -6.41 9.56 -14.70
CA ARG A 250 -5.93 10.37 -13.58
C ARG A 250 -7.08 11.12 -12.93
N GLN A 251 -7.09 11.17 -11.60
CA GLN A 251 -8.07 11.96 -10.85
C GLN A 251 -7.45 12.63 -9.63
N PHE A 252 -7.75 13.91 -9.45
CA PHE A 252 -7.28 14.71 -8.32
C PHE A 252 -8.36 14.84 -7.24
N PHE A 253 -7.92 14.94 -5.99
CA PHE A 253 -8.75 15.06 -4.82
C PHE A 253 -8.16 16.05 -3.83
N ASN A 254 -9.05 16.74 -3.12
CA ASN A 254 -8.69 17.62 -2.01
C ASN A 254 -8.78 16.87 -0.66
N ALA A 255 -9.62 15.84 -0.57
CA ALA A 255 -9.75 14.99 0.59
C ALA A 255 -9.04 13.66 0.38
N ARG A 256 -8.27 13.23 1.38
CA ARG A 256 -7.56 11.95 1.38
C ARG A 256 -8.51 10.77 1.24
N GLU A 257 -9.60 10.80 1.99
CA GLU A 257 -10.58 9.72 2.05
C GLU A 257 -11.18 9.43 0.67
N ASP A 258 -11.49 10.46 -0.13
CA ASP A 258 -12.03 10.29 -1.47
C ASP A 258 -11.01 9.66 -2.42
N ALA A 259 -9.74 10.08 -2.33
CA ALA A 259 -8.67 9.46 -3.10
C ALA A 259 -8.44 8.00 -2.71
N GLU A 260 -8.49 7.65 -1.43
CA GLU A 260 -8.37 6.27 -0.95
C GLU A 260 -9.54 5.40 -1.43
N LYS A 261 -10.78 5.93 -1.41
CA LYS A 261 -11.96 5.25 -1.96
C LYS A 261 -11.79 4.96 -3.46
N THR A 262 -11.39 5.97 -4.25
CA THR A 262 -11.13 5.77 -5.68
C THR A 262 -10.00 4.78 -5.93
N TYR A 263 -8.92 4.85 -5.14
CA TYR A 263 -7.80 3.92 -5.27
C TYR A 263 -8.21 2.48 -4.98
N ALA A 264 -8.98 2.23 -3.91
CA ALA A 264 -9.49 0.91 -3.59
C ALA A 264 -10.48 0.40 -4.65
N LEU A 265 -11.36 1.28 -5.13
CA LEU A 265 -12.30 0.97 -6.20
C LEU A 265 -11.57 0.49 -7.46
N TRP A 266 -10.60 1.25 -7.97
CA TRP A 266 -9.88 0.90 -9.19
C TRP A 266 -9.08 -0.40 -9.05
N LYS A 267 -8.40 -0.60 -7.91
CA LYS A 267 -7.67 -1.86 -7.63
C LYS A 267 -8.60 -3.05 -7.55
N THR A 268 -9.75 -2.90 -6.88
CA THR A 268 -10.74 -3.97 -6.74
C THR A 268 -11.36 -4.33 -8.11
N SER A 269 -11.67 -3.33 -8.94
CA SER A 269 -12.19 -3.59 -10.29
C SER A 269 -11.15 -4.28 -11.18
N ALA A 270 -9.88 -3.85 -11.14
CA ALA A 270 -8.80 -4.52 -11.86
C ALA A 270 -8.54 -5.95 -11.35
N MET A 271 -8.72 -6.21 -10.05
CA MET A 271 -8.67 -7.56 -9.49
C MET A 271 -9.72 -8.47 -10.14
N PHE A 272 -10.97 -8.01 -10.25
CA PHE A 272 -12.03 -8.78 -10.90
C PHE A 272 -11.75 -9.00 -12.38
N MET A 273 -11.20 -8.01 -13.09
CA MET A 273 -10.75 -8.19 -14.48
C MET A 273 -9.63 -9.25 -14.58
N GLN A 274 -8.65 -9.25 -13.67
CA GLN A 274 -7.63 -10.29 -13.62
C GLN A 274 -8.21 -11.68 -13.31
N LEU A 275 -9.20 -11.77 -12.42
CA LEU A 275 -9.87 -13.04 -12.11
C LEU A 275 -10.71 -13.56 -13.28
N HIS A 276 -11.33 -12.67 -14.06
CA HIS A 276 -12.10 -13.00 -15.26
C HIS A 276 -11.21 -13.40 -16.44
N SER A 277 -10.11 -12.67 -16.67
CA SER A 277 -9.24 -12.86 -17.85
C SER A 277 -7.76 -13.00 -17.48
N PRO A 278 -7.36 -14.02 -16.70
CA PRO A 278 -6.02 -14.13 -16.12
C PRO A 278 -4.90 -14.39 -17.16
N SER A 279 -5.25 -14.81 -18.38
CA SER A 279 -4.31 -15.01 -19.49
C SER A 279 -3.99 -13.74 -20.27
N SER A 280 -4.91 -12.78 -20.33
CA SER A 280 -4.79 -11.54 -21.13
C SER A 280 -4.74 -10.27 -20.29
N PHE A 281 -5.01 -10.36 -18.99
CA PHE A 281 -4.99 -9.24 -18.07
C PHE A 281 -4.19 -9.54 -16.79
N ARG A 282 -3.39 -8.57 -16.32
CA ARG A 282 -2.62 -8.69 -15.08
C ARG A 282 -2.60 -7.38 -14.29
N TYR A 283 -2.78 -7.47 -12.97
CA TYR A 283 -2.51 -6.36 -12.07
C TYR A 283 -1.04 -6.40 -11.59
N LYS A 284 -0.35 -5.25 -11.61
CA LYS A 284 1.09 -5.15 -11.28
C LYS A 284 1.38 -4.76 -9.83
N GLY A 285 0.40 -4.27 -9.07
CA GLY A 285 0.60 -3.90 -7.66
C GLY A 285 0.79 -5.14 -6.78
N VAL A 286 1.51 -5.01 -5.65
CA VAL A 286 1.77 -6.12 -4.71
C VAL A 286 0.49 -6.52 -3.94
N SER A 287 -0.38 -5.53 -3.74
CA SER A 287 -1.56 -5.65 -2.90
C SER A 287 -2.75 -4.94 -3.53
N ILE A 288 -3.95 -5.31 -3.10
CA ILE A 288 -5.24 -4.82 -3.60
C ILE A 288 -6.04 -4.37 -2.40
N SER A 289 -6.37 -3.08 -2.38
CA SER A 289 -7.24 -2.50 -1.34
C SER A 289 -8.68 -2.77 -1.74
N LEU A 290 -9.44 -3.45 -0.88
CA LEU A 290 -10.80 -3.87 -1.19
C LEU A 290 -11.79 -2.71 -0.98
N ALA A 291 -12.70 -2.52 -1.94
CA ALA A 291 -13.67 -1.43 -1.98
C ALA A 291 -14.86 -1.64 -1.03
N ILE A 292 -14.58 -1.86 0.26
CA ILE A 292 -15.60 -2.04 1.31
C ILE A 292 -16.38 -0.73 1.49
N GLY A 293 -17.71 -0.80 1.46
CA GLY A 293 -18.62 0.33 1.57
C GLY A 293 -18.80 1.14 0.29
N LEU A 294 -18.34 0.60 -0.84
CA LEU A 294 -18.41 1.24 -2.16
C LEU A 294 -19.15 0.34 -3.16
N GLU A 295 -20.16 -0.40 -2.71
CA GLU A 295 -20.86 -1.42 -3.50
C GLU A 295 -21.44 -0.85 -4.80
N ASP A 296 -22.10 0.29 -4.73
CA ASP A 296 -22.71 0.94 -5.89
C ASP A 296 -21.65 1.42 -6.90
N GLN A 297 -20.58 2.05 -6.39
CA GLN A 297 -19.47 2.52 -7.21
C GLN A 297 -18.74 1.35 -7.85
N LEU A 298 -18.57 0.23 -7.14
CA LEU A 298 -17.96 -0.98 -7.69
C LEU A 298 -18.81 -1.58 -8.81
N LYS A 299 -20.14 -1.68 -8.63
CA LYS A 299 -21.05 -2.13 -9.69
C LYS A 299 -20.88 -1.28 -10.94
N GLN A 300 -20.91 0.05 -10.78
CA GLN A 300 -20.81 0.98 -11.91
C GLN A 300 -19.45 0.92 -12.59
N GLU A 301 -18.36 0.85 -11.82
CA GLU A 301 -17.01 0.80 -12.36
C GLU A 301 -16.76 -0.51 -13.13
N LEU A 302 -17.18 -1.67 -12.60
CA LEU A 302 -17.07 -2.95 -13.32
C LEU A 302 -17.81 -2.92 -14.67
N ARG A 303 -19.05 -2.41 -14.67
CA ARG A 303 -19.89 -2.32 -15.88
C ARG A 303 -19.30 -1.37 -16.91
N THR A 304 -18.95 -0.16 -16.49
CA THR A 304 -18.52 0.89 -17.43
C THR A 304 -17.08 0.72 -17.91
N ARG A 305 -16.16 0.28 -17.04
CA ARG A 305 -14.73 0.16 -17.38
C ARG A 305 -14.39 -1.14 -18.10
N TYR A 306 -14.98 -2.24 -17.66
CA TYR A 306 -14.60 -3.59 -18.09
C TYR A 306 -15.74 -4.34 -18.80
N GLY A 307 -16.97 -3.79 -18.83
CA GLY A 307 -18.12 -4.51 -19.36
C GLY A 307 -18.41 -5.78 -18.56
N LEU A 308 -18.13 -5.76 -17.25
CA LEU A 308 -18.30 -6.90 -16.35
C LEU A 308 -19.36 -6.63 -15.30
N GLN A 309 -19.99 -7.70 -14.84
CA GLN A 309 -20.84 -7.69 -13.65
C GLN A 309 -20.67 -8.98 -12.85
N LEU A 310 -20.95 -8.89 -11.55
CA LEU A 310 -21.03 -10.04 -10.65
C LEU A 310 -22.49 -10.45 -10.49
N GLU A 311 -22.80 -11.71 -10.77
CA GLU A 311 -24.17 -12.25 -10.69
C GLU A 311 -24.24 -13.58 -9.94
N VAL A 312 -25.24 -13.76 -9.06
CA VAL A 312 -25.55 -15.09 -8.49
C VAL A 312 -26.29 -15.91 -9.54
N THR A 313 -25.66 -16.97 -10.02
CA THR A 313 -26.21 -17.84 -11.07
C THR A 313 -26.81 -19.13 -10.52
N ALA A 314 -26.42 -19.55 -9.31
CA ALA A 314 -27.01 -20.71 -8.65
C ALA A 314 -27.01 -20.58 -7.12
N ILE A 315 -27.99 -21.22 -6.48
CA ILE A 315 -28.09 -21.35 -5.02
C ILE A 315 -28.35 -22.82 -4.72
N LEU A 316 -27.60 -23.43 -3.80
CA LEU A 316 -27.82 -24.81 -3.37
C LEU A 316 -29.19 -24.97 -2.71
N GLN A 317 -29.81 -26.12 -2.94
CA GLN A 317 -31.11 -26.42 -2.33
C GLN A 317 -30.99 -26.63 -0.82
N ASP A 318 -29.92 -27.27 -0.35
CA ASP A 318 -29.67 -27.54 1.06
C ASP A 318 -28.17 -27.68 1.39
N GLU A 319 -27.87 -27.82 2.69
CA GLU A 319 -26.51 -27.97 3.21
C GLU A 319 -25.87 -29.32 2.81
N GLY A 320 -26.66 -30.36 2.58
CA GLY A 320 -26.18 -31.66 2.11
C GLY A 320 -25.50 -31.58 0.75
N GLU A 321 -26.05 -30.78 -0.16
CA GLU A 321 -25.43 -30.50 -1.46
C GLU A 321 -24.06 -29.82 -1.33
N SER A 322 -23.90 -28.95 -0.33
CA SER A 322 -22.64 -28.25 -0.09
C SER A 322 -21.51 -29.21 0.28
N ARG A 323 -21.82 -30.29 0.99
CA ARG A 323 -20.85 -31.29 1.44
C ARG A 323 -20.26 -32.10 0.27
N LYS A 324 -20.99 -32.19 -0.86
CA LYS A 324 -20.53 -32.88 -2.09
C LYS A 324 -19.44 -32.10 -2.84
N ILE A 325 -19.35 -30.77 -2.63
CA ILE A 325 -18.36 -29.91 -3.30
C ILE A 325 -17.01 -30.05 -2.59
N SER A 326 -15.92 -30.39 -3.26
CA SER A 326 -14.62 -30.51 -2.58
C SER A 326 -14.11 -29.17 -2.01
N PHE A 327 -13.31 -29.22 -0.96
CA PHE A 327 -12.73 -28.02 -0.35
C PHE A 327 -11.48 -27.56 -1.13
N PRO A 328 -11.34 -26.26 -1.48
CA PRO A 328 -10.33 -25.85 -2.47
C PRO A 328 -8.96 -25.44 -1.93
N PHE A 329 -8.80 -25.07 -0.65
CA PHE A 329 -7.55 -24.40 -0.20
C PHE A 329 -6.48 -25.32 0.39
N GLY A 330 -6.80 -26.59 0.63
CA GLY A 330 -5.91 -27.54 1.30
C GLY A 330 -6.70 -28.58 2.08
N ILE A 331 -6.20 -28.96 3.25
CA ILE A 331 -6.88 -29.89 4.15
C ILE A 331 -7.85 -29.08 5.00
N GLU A 332 -9.14 -29.32 4.83
CA GLU A 332 -10.20 -28.66 5.60
C GLU A 332 -10.07 -28.96 7.09
N ALA A 333 -10.22 -27.94 7.93
CA ALA A 333 -10.23 -28.09 9.37
C ALA A 333 -11.50 -28.82 9.84
N ARG A 334 -11.34 -29.69 10.83
CA ARG A 334 -12.45 -30.31 11.57
C ARG A 334 -12.97 -29.34 12.63
N GLU A 335 -14.21 -29.53 13.06
CA GLU A 335 -14.83 -28.69 14.11
C GLU A 335 -14.06 -28.70 15.44
N THR A 336 -13.32 -29.78 15.71
CA THR A 336 -12.52 -29.95 16.93
C THR A 336 -11.07 -29.46 16.80
N ASP A 337 -10.61 -29.15 15.58
CA ASP A 337 -9.24 -28.72 15.35
C ASP A 337 -9.02 -27.32 15.95
N LYS A 338 -7.90 -27.13 16.65
CA LYS A 338 -7.43 -25.80 17.03
C LYS A 338 -6.48 -25.29 15.96
N LEU A 339 -6.31 -23.98 15.90
CA LEU A 339 -5.44 -23.38 14.89
C LEU A 339 -3.98 -23.90 14.96
N ALA A 340 -3.48 -24.15 16.17
CA ALA A 340 -2.14 -24.71 16.39
C ALA A 340 -1.97 -26.13 15.85
N ASP A 341 -3.06 -26.90 15.76
CA ASP A 341 -3.06 -28.28 15.25
C ASP A 341 -2.86 -28.30 13.72
N LEU A 342 -3.27 -27.22 13.04
CA LEU A 342 -3.19 -27.07 11.58
C LEU A 342 -1.84 -26.54 11.09
N VAL A 343 -0.97 -26.08 11.99
CA VAL A 343 0.34 -25.50 11.66
C VAL A 343 1.44 -26.55 11.82
N SER A 344 2.37 -26.61 10.87
CA SER A 344 3.56 -27.47 10.95
C SER A 344 4.78 -26.79 10.33
N SER A 345 5.90 -27.51 10.21
CA SER A 345 7.08 -27.00 9.50
C SER A 345 6.74 -26.68 8.03
N THR A 346 5.91 -27.50 7.38
CA THR A 346 5.57 -27.41 5.96
C THR A 346 4.21 -26.75 5.69
N HIS A 347 3.32 -26.67 6.69
CA HIS A 347 1.96 -26.15 6.54
C HIS A 347 1.70 -24.94 7.46
N GLY A 348 0.97 -23.95 6.93
CA GLY A 348 0.32 -22.91 7.73
C GLY A 348 -1.17 -23.17 7.83
N ALA A 349 -1.86 -22.38 8.64
CA ALA A 349 -3.29 -22.49 8.84
C ALA A 349 -4.01 -21.25 8.29
N LEU A 350 -5.18 -21.43 7.70
CA LEU A 350 -6.13 -20.37 7.42
C LEU A 350 -7.19 -20.33 8.52
N TYR A 351 -7.69 -19.14 8.83
CA TYR A 351 -8.77 -18.95 9.78
C TYR A 351 -9.71 -17.82 9.35
N VAL A 352 -10.91 -17.82 9.93
CA VAL A 352 -11.85 -16.71 9.91
C VAL A 352 -12.06 -16.22 11.34
N ILE A 353 -12.00 -14.90 11.53
CA ILE A 353 -12.48 -14.24 12.75
C ILE A 353 -13.82 -13.59 12.44
N CYS A 354 -14.86 -13.91 13.19
CA CYS A 354 -16.19 -13.37 12.92
C CYS A 354 -17.07 -13.19 14.16
N ASP A 355 -18.05 -12.32 14.02
CA ASP A 355 -19.22 -12.17 14.91
C ASP A 355 -20.47 -11.85 14.09
N ASP A 356 -21.48 -11.25 14.72
CA ASP A 356 -22.72 -10.77 14.08
C ASP A 356 -22.50 -9.61 13.10
N LYS A 357 -21.36 -8.90 13.18
CA LYS A 357 -21.06 -7.69 12.42
C LYS A 357 -19.95 -7.87 11.41
N ILE A 358 -18.96 -8.72 11.65
CA ILE A 358 -17.75 -8.84 10.83
C ILE A 358 -17.38 -10.27 10.43
N MET A 359 -16.66 -10.38 9.31
CA MET A 359 -15.83 -11.52 8.94
C MET A 359 -14.45 -10.99 8.51
N TYR A 360 -13.41 -11.68 8.95
CA TYR A 360 -12.03 -11.40 8.61
C TYR A 360 -11.31 -12.72 8.34
N GLY A 361 -10.75 -12.88 7.15
CA GLY A 361 -9.85 -13.98 6.83
C GLY A 361 -8.43 -13.65 7.24
N GLY A 362 -7.67 -14.65 7.67
CA GLY A 362 -6.24 -14.50 7.92
C GLY A 362 -5.53 -15.83 7.89
N GLN A 363 -4.21 -15.78 8.06
CA GLN A 363 -3.36 -16.96 8.10
C GLN A 363 -2.44 -16.97 9.34
N CYS A 364 -2.02 -18.17 9.74
CA CYS A 364 -1.05 -18.39 10.81
C CYS A 364 0.05 -19.35 10.34
N ILE A 365 1.30 -19.03 10.67
CA ILE A 365 2.47 -19.86 10.35
C ILE A 365 3.18 -20.43 11.57
N ASP A 366 2.77 -20.02 12.77
CA ASP A 366 3.39 -20.36 14.04
C ASP A 366 2.37 -20.98 15.01
N LYS A 367 2.74 -22.11 15.62
CA LYS A 367 1.92 -22.80 16.62
C LYS A 367 1.70 -21.97 17.89
N GLY A 368 2.68 -21.15 18.26
CA GLY A 368 2.64 -20.32 19.48
C GLY A 368 2.17 -18.88 19.25
N GLY A 369 1.78 -18.54 18.02
CA GLY A 369 1.56 -17.15 17.62
C GLY A 369 0.45 -16.47 18.41
N CYS A 370 0.80 -15.43 19.18
CA CYS A 370 -0.19 -14.47 19.65
C CYS A 370 -0.72 -13.69 18.45
N LEU A 371 -1.73 -14.23 17.77
CA LEU A 371 -2.45 -13.53 16.69
C LEU A 371 -3.17 -12.33 17.27
N HIS A 372 -3.20 -11.23 16.52
CA HIS A 372 -3.93 -10.02 16.90
C HIS A 372 -3.57 -9.58 18.35
N ARG A 373 -2.28 -9.39 18.66
CA ARG A 373 -1.81 -8.97 20.01
C ARG A 373 -2.41 -7.62 20.37
N ALA A 374 -2.96 -7.45 21.57
CA ALA A 374 -3.59 -6.18 21.97
C ALA A 374 -2.69 -4.94 21.85
N THR A 375 -1.36 -5.12 21.87
CA THR A 375 -0.36 -4.06 21.65
C THR A 375 -0.21 -3.61 20.20
N ASP A 376 -0.70 -4.39 19.24
CA ASP A 376 -0.63 -4.05 17.82
C ASP A 376 -1.78 -3.10 17.45
N LEU A 377 -1.45 -1.80 17.44
CA LEU A 377 -2.36 -0.71 17.10
C LEU A 377 -2.71 -0.67 15.60
N ASN A 378 -1.97 -1.36 14.74
CA ASN A 378 -2.23 -1.40 13.30
C ASN A 378 -3.06 -2.64 12.90
N ASP A 379 -3.24 -3.59 13.82
CA ASP A 379 -4.01 -4.79 13.57
C ASP A 379 -5.51 -4.49 13.38
N THR A 380 -6.09 -5.03 12.31
CA THR A 380 -7.48 -4.79 11.94
C THR A 380 -8.47 -5.32 12.99
N ILE A 381 -8.20 -6.50 13.56
CA ILE A 381 -9.09 -7.12 14.54
C ILE A 381 -9.02 -6.40 15.88
N ASN A 382 -7.82 -6.02 16.34
CA ASN A 382 -7.68 -5.25 17.57
C ASN A 382 -8.33 -3.88 17.48
N ASN A 383 -8.18 -3.21 16.34
CA ASN A 383 -8.87 -1.95 16.11
C ASN A 383 -10.39 -2.13 16.13
N TYR A 384 -10.92 -3.21 15.54
CA TYR A 384 -12.33 -3.56 15.67
C TYR A 384 -12.75 -3.76 17.13
N LYS A 385 -12.05 -4.62 17.89
CA LYS A 385 -12.33 -4.89 19.30
C LYS A 385 -12.34 -3.61 20.15
N ARG A 386 -11.38 -2.71 19.92
CA ARG A 386 -11.30 -1.40 20.61
C ARG A 386 -12.46 -0.47 20.27
N LEU A 387 -12.87 -0.44 18.99
CA LEU A 387 -13.93 0.46 18.53
C LEU A 387 -15.33 -0.01 18.95
N THR A 388 -15.55 -1.32 19.05
CA THR A 388 -16.89 -1.88 19.24
C THR A 388 -17.10 -2.58 20.58
N GLY A 389 -16.03 -2.88 21.31
CA GLY A 389 -16.07 -3.76 22.48
C GLY A 389 -16.40 -5.22 22.14
N GLY A 390 -16.40 -5.58 20.85
CA GLY A 390 -16.76 -6.92 20.39
C GLY A 390 -15.72 -7.98 20.76
N ASN A 391 -16.17 -9.23 20.86
CA ASN A 391 -15.31 -10.39 21.09
C ASN A 391 -15.50 -11.42 19.97
N PRO A 392 -14.99 -11.15 18.75
CA PRO A 392 -15.19 -12.02 17.61
C PRO A 392 -14.46 -13.35 17.80
N GLN A 393 -15.08 -14.42 17.32
CA GLN A 393 -14.60 -15.79 17.47
C GLN A 393 -13.62 -16.14 16.34
N LEU A 394 -12.53 -16.83 16.69
CA LEU A 394 -11.58 -17.36 15.72
C LEU A 394 -11.96 -18.80 15.37
N ILE A 395 -12.10 -19.07 14.07
CA ILE A 395 -12.57 -20.33 13.52
C ILE A 395 -11.53 -20.85 12.53
N PRO A 396 -10.87 -21.97 12.82
CA PRO A 396 -9.94 -22.60 11.90
C PRO A 396 -10.64 -23.04 10.62
N ILE A 397 -9.99 -22.83 9.47
CA ILE A 397 -10.56 -23.11 8.14
C ILE A 397 -9.84 -24.25 7.45
N ALA A 398 -8.51 -24.19 7.39
CA ALA A 398 -7.73 -25.18 6.66
C ALA A 398 -6.26 -25.21 7.09
N SER A 399 -5.63 -26.37 6.92
CA SER A 399 -4.18 -26.50 6.83
C SER A 399 -3.74 -26.44 5.36
N VAL A 400 -2.75 -25.60 5.06
CA VAL A 400 -2.32 -25.27 3.70
C VAL A 400 -0.80 -25.35 3.62
N GLN A 401 -0.29 -26.03 2.60
CA GLN A 401 1.15 -26.09 2.36
C GLN A 401 1.71 -24.67 2.13
N LYS A 402 2.78 -24.30 2.86
CA LYS A 402 3.37 -22.96 2.79
C LYS A 402 3.89 -22.64 1.39
N GLY A 403 4.57 -23.59 0.76
CA GLY A 403 5.33 -23.36 -0.47
C GLY A 403 6.60 -22.51 -0.23
N VAL A 404 7.34 -22.21 -1.30
CA VAL A 404 8.58 -21.42 -1.22
C VAL A 404 8.28 -20.03 -0.66
N LYS A 405 8.95 -19.67 0.45
CA LYS A 405 8.74 -18.40 1.18
C LYS A 405 7.25 -18.13 1.50
N SER A 406 6.50 -19.17 1.84
CA SER A 406 5.06 -19.10 2.16
C SER A 406 4.14 -18.60 1.03
N ARG A 407 4.63 -18.55 -0.22
CA ARG A 407 3.87 -18.01 -1.36
C ARG A 407 2.52 -18.69 -1.60
N ASN A 408 2.43 -20.01 -1.38
CA ASN A 408 1.17 -20.71 -1.57
C ASN A 408 0.16 -20.38 -0.47
N LEU A 409 0.60 -20.26 0.78
CA LEU A 409 -0.25 -19.83 1.89
C LEU A 409 -0.79 -18.41 1.65
N PHE A 410 0.07 -17.46 1.29
CA PHE A 410 -0.35 -16.09 0.96
C PHE A 410 -1.36 -16.04 -0.20
N LYS A 411 -1.21 -16.94 -1.19
CA LYS A 411 -2.16 -17.07 -2.29
C LYS A 411 -3.52 -17.55 -1.78
N MET A 412 -3.57 -18.60 -0.98
CA MET A 412 -4.83 -19.13 -0.44
C MET A 412 -5.50 -18.16 0.54
N GLU A 413 -4.73 -17.44 1.35
CA GLU A 413 -5.24 -16.33 2.17
C GLU A 413 -5.90 -15.26 1.29
N SER A 414 -5.26 -14.91 0.16
CA SER A 414 -5.81 -13.93 -0.77
C SER A 414 -7.13 -14.40 -1.40
N HIS A 415 -7.25 -15.70 -1.69
CA HIS A 415 -8.51 -16.30 -2.16
C HIS A 415 -9.60 -16.24 -1.09
N LEU A 416 -9.25 -16.53 0.17
CA LEU A 416 -10.17 -16.42 1.30
C LEU A 416 -10.67 -14.98 1.46
N HIS A 417 -9.79 -13.97 1.36
CA HIS A 417 -10.19 -12.56 1.41
C HIS A 417 -11.22 -12.21 0.34
N VAL A 418 -11.00 -12.63 -0.91
CA VAL A 418 -11.93 -12.37 -2.01
C VAL A 418 -13.25 -13.11 -1.80
N ALA A 419 -13.22 -14.35 -1.30
CA ALA A 419 -14.44 -15.10 -1.00
C ALA A 419 -15.30 -14.41 0.08
N LEU A 420 -14.67 -13.94 1.17
CA LEU A 420 -15.38 -13.20 2.22
C LEU A 420 -15.87 -11.84 1.72
N TYR A 421 -15.13 -11.20 0.81
CA TYR A 421 -15.56 -9.96 0.16
C TYR A 421 -16.79 -10.18 -0.73
N LEU A 422 -16.84 -11.26 -1.51
CA LEU A 422 -18.04 -11.66 -2.26
C LEU A 422 -19.22 -11.91 -1.32
N ALA A 423 -19.01 -12.63 -0.22
CA ALA A 423 -20.06 -12.86 0.78
C ALA A 423 -20.62 -11.56 1.36
N TYR A 424 -19.76 -10.58 1.59
CA TYR A 424 -20.14 -9.24 1.99
C TYR A 424 -21.01 -8.53 0.93
N LEU A 425 -20.54 -8.48 -0.33
CA LEU A 425 -21.19 -7.80 -1.46
C LEU A 425 -22.61 -8.34 -1.73
N PHE A 426 -22.81 -9.64 -1.58
CA PHE A 426 -24.10 -10.30 -1.82
C PHE A 426 -24.95 -10.48 -0.54
N ARG A 427 -24.50 -9.92 0.59
CA ARG A 427 -25.15 -10.08 1.91
C ARG A 427 -25.48 -11.55 2.19
N LEU A 428 -24.48 -12.41 2.07
CA LEU A 428 -24.61 -13.81 2.42
C LEU A 428 -24.62 -13.96 3.95
N ARG A 429 -25.22 -15.05 4.44
CA ARG A 429 -25.27 -15.36 5.87
C ARG A 429 -23.89 -15.85 6.35
N ASN A 430 -23.55 -15.62 7.61
CA ASN A 430 -22.31 -16.15 8.20
C ASN A 430 -22.43 -17.67 8.44
N PRO A 431 -21.71 -18.53 7.70
CA PRO A 431 -21.83 -19.97 7.87
C PRO A 431 -20.90 -20.53 8.96
N PHE A 432 -19.99 -19.72 9.50
CA PHE A 432 -18.86 -20.24 10.28
C PHE A 432 -19.23 -20.51 11.73
N HIS A 433 -20.25 -19.86 12.28
CA HIS A 433 -20.64 -20.01 13.69
C HIS A 433 -22.15 -20.01 13.84
N GLN A 434 -22.69 -20.98 14.60
CA GLN A 434 -24.14 -21.19 14.78
C GLN A 434 -24.86 -19.92 15.26
N ASN A 435 -24.31 -19.23 16.26
CA ASN A 435 -24.89 -18.00 16.80
C ASN A 435 -24.98 -16.84 15.78
N TYR A 436 -24.20 -16.89 14.69
CA TYR A 436 -24.11 -15.81 13.71
C TYR A 436 -24.81 -16.14 12.38
N GLN A 437 -25.43 -17.32 12.24
CA GLN A 437 -26.03 -17.80 11.00
C GLN A 437 -27.16 -16.92 10.44
N LEU A 438 -27.81 -16.10 11.28
CA LEU A 438 -28.85 -15.18 10.84
C LEU A 438 -28.31 -13.82 10.35
N TYR A 439 -27.03 -13.54 10.58
CA TYR A 439 -26.43 -12.24 10.33
C TYR A 439 -25.70 -12.18 8.99
N HIS A 440 -25.51 -10.96 8.51
CA HIS A 440 -24.89 -10.63 7.22
C HIS A 440 -23.68 -9.73 7.44
N PRO A 441 -22.57 -10.26 7.98
CA PRO A 441 -21.44 -9.46 8.40
C PRO A 441 -20.77 -8.70 7.25
N TYR A 442 -20.03 -7.65 7.62
CA TYR A 442 -19.11 -6.93 6.74
C TYR A 442 -17.80 -7.71 6.61
N SER A 443 -17.21 -7.74 5.42
CA SER A 443 -15.80 -8.10 5.29
C SER A 443 -14.96 -6.93 5.80
N ILE A 444 -14.01 -7.19 6.67
CA ILE A 444 -13.09 -6.15 7.16
C ILE A 444 -11.64 -6.38 6.71
N ASN A 445 -11.39 -7.36 5.84
CA ASN A 445 -10.14 -7.46 5.11
C ASN A 445 -10.00 -6.23 4.22
N LYS A 446 -9.18 -5.27 4.64
CA LYS A 446 -9.04 -4.01 3.91
C LYS A 446 -8.10 -4.13 2.72
N GLU A 447 -7.20 -5.12 2.75
CA GLU A 447 -6.20 -5.36 1.72
C GLU A 447 -5.96 -6.87 1.53
N THR A 448 -5.61 -7.26 0.31
CA THR A 448 -5.24 -8.63 -0.05
C THR A 448 -4.04 -8.63 -1.00
N ASN A 449 -3.29 -9.73 -1.12
CA ASN A 449 -2.21 -9.80 -2.10
C ASN A 449 -2.78 -10.00 -3.51
N SER A 450 -2.05 -9.54 -4.53
CA SER A 450 -2.47 -9.62 -5.93
C SER A 450 -2.11 -10.93 -6.64
N ASN A 451 -1.70 -11.96 -5.89
CA ASN A 451 -1.19 -13.22 -6.43
C ASN A 451 -2.33 -14.12 -6.95
N PHE A 452 -2.98 -13.71 -8.05
CA PHE A 452 -4.02 -14.49 -8.72
C PHE A 452 -3.51 -15.09 -10.04
N ASP A 453 -3.83 -16.35 -10.25
CA ASP A 453 -3.52 -17.14 -11.44
C ASP A 453 -4.78 -17.73 -12.08
N ASN A 454 -4.60 -18.51 -13.14
CA ASN A 454 -5.69 -19.07 -13.95
C ASN A 454 -6.66 -19.98 -13.19
N LEU A 455 -6.29 -20.48 -12.01
CA LEU A 455 -7.15 -21.33 -11.18
C LEU A 455 -7.82 -20.55 -10.04
N SER A 456 -7.41 -19.31 -9.80
CA SER A 456 -7.79 -18.56 -8.61
C SER A 456 -9.29 -18.29 -8.52
N TRP A 457 -9.93 -17.84 -9.61
CA TRP A 457 -11.38 -17.62 -9.62
C TRP A 457 -12.16 -18.88 -9.28
N ASN A 458 -11.70 -20.01 -9.82
CA ASN A 458 -12.33 -21.30 -9.61
C ASN A 458 -12.27 -21.75 -8.15
N MET A 459 -11.08 -21.64 -7.52
CA MET A 459 -10.91 -21.95 -6.10
C MET A 459 -11.76 -21.05 -5.20
N ILE A 460 -11.82 -19.74 -5.52
CA ILE A 460 -12.67 -18.78 -4.82
C ILE A 460 -14.14 -19.18 -4.93
N GLN A 461 -14.63 -19.45 -6.15
CA GLN A 461 -16.01 -19.86 -6.39
C GLN A 461 -16.36 -21.16 -5.70
N GLN A 462 -15.48 -22.15 -5.75
CA GLN A 462 -15.68 -23.44 -5.11
C GLN A 462 -15.80 -23.28 -3.58
N PHE A 463 -15.01 -22.41 -2.96
CA PHE A 463 -15.13 -22.10 -1.54
C PHE A 463 -16.45 -21.40 -1.23
N VAL A 464 -16.83 -20.39 -2.04
CA VAL A 464 -18.08 -19.65 -1.84
C VAL A 464 -19.28 -20.58 -1.99
N PHE A 465 -19.30 -21.45 -2.99
CA PHE A 465 -20.40 -22.37 -3.23
C PHE A 465 -20.50 -23.43 -2.14
N ARG A 466 -19.36 -23.98 -1.67
CA ARG A 466 -19.34 -24.91 -0.53
C ARG A 466 -19.73 -24.28 0.79
N LYS A 467 -19.25 -23.07 1.12
CA LYS A 467 -19.45 -22.49 2.46
C LYS A 467 -20.68 -21.59 2.58
N PHE A 468 -21.04 -20.89 1.51
CA PHE A 468 -22.19 -19.96 1.51
C PHE A 468 -23.36 -20.45 0.65
N GLY A 469 -23.21 -21.56 -0.07
CA GLY A 469 -24.29 -22.17 -0.84
C GLY A 469 -24.67 -21.40 -2.10
N VAL A 470 -23.82 -20.48 -2.58
CA VAL A 470 -24.11 -19.67 -3.79
C VAL A 470 -22.97 -19.76 -4.80
N LYS A 471 -23.33 -19.83 -6.08
CA LYS A 471 -22.41 -19.67 -7.20
C LYS A 471 -22.53 -18.26 -7.74
N ILE A 472 -21.40 -17.55 -7.82
CA ILE A 472 -21.33 -16.18 -8.32
C ILE A 472 -20.48 -16.19 -9.60
N GLU A 473 -20.94 -15.58 -10.68
CA GLU A 473 -20.17 -15.52 -11.91
C GLU A 473 -19.75 -14.08 -12.22
N LEU A 474 -18.56 -13.95 -12.82
CA LEU A 474 -18.11 -12.73 -13.48
C LEU A 474 -18.58 -12.83 -14.93
N CYS A 475 -19.67 -12.14 -15.25
CA CYS A 475 -20.31 -12.19 -16.56
C CYS A 475 -20.05 -10.88 -17.31
N HIS A 476 -20.18 -10.92 -18.63
CA HIS A 476 -20.31 -9.69 -19.40
C HIS A 476 -21.63 -9.00 -19.04
N ALA A 477 -21.56 -7.68 -18.84
CA ALA A 477 -22.69 -6.84 -18.42
C ALA A 477 -23.63 -6.47 -19.57
#